data_AF-A0A7S1WNU3-F1
#
_entry.id   AF-A0A7S1WNU3-F1
#
_cell.length_a   1.000
_cell.length_b   1.000
_cell.length_c   1.000
_cell.angle_alpha   90.00
_cell.angle_beta   90.00
_cell.angle_gamma   90.00
#
_symmetry.space_group_name_H-M   'P 1'
#
loop_
_entity.id
_entity.type
_entity.pdbx_description
1 polymer ?
#
loop_
_entity_poly.entity_id
_entity_poly.type
_entity_poly.pdbx_seq_one_letter_code
_entity_poly.pdbx_strand_id
1 'polypeptide(L)'
;SEAPEPKSPRSGVWIFSGHRFARIVGPARGSGLVAGTCCRSLGELQRLRGYAEVRYELRERYEVILGDVEERGLLRIKRASWHPERAETLFYSAGDESTGEIVVGQDCIVHILPGGRRETWRIVEWTFDPFTPPQKEQPVEAAGTPSTSRTRARSQSSGASTDQAGEADEPPPCLASPSPSVERRGDAEADGEAAGVAS
;
A
#
# COMPACT_ATOMS: atom_id res chain seq x y z
N SER A 1 -23.07 -15.05 18.84
CA SER A 1 -23.50 -14.68 17.48
C SER A 1 -22.49 -15.24 16.51
N GLU A 2 -22.90 -16.21 15.70
CA GLU A 2 -22.07 -16.85 14.69
C GLU A 2 -22.13 -16.00 13.42
N ALA A 3 -20.99 -15.48 12.96
CA ALA A 3 -20.93 -14.72 11.72
C ALA A 3 -21.05 -15.69 10.53
N PRO A 4 -21.87 -15.40 9.50
CA PRO A 4 -22.06 -16.30 8.38
C PRO A 4 -20.73 -16.56 7.68
N GLU A 5 -20.36 -17.83 7.54
CA GLU A 5 -19.14 -18.22 6.84
C GLU A 5 -19.19 -17.77 5.37
N PRO A 6 -18.07 -17.28 4.81
CA PRO A 6 -18.03 -16.87 3.42
C PRO A 6 -18.27 -18.07 2.50
N LYS A 7 -19.14 -17.88 1.49
CA LYS A 7 -19.57 -18.89 0.49
C LYS A 7 -18.42 -19.56 -0.27
N SER A 8 -17.20 -19.02 -0.22
CA SER A 8 -16.01 -19.61 -0.83
C SER A 8 -14.75 -19.15 -0.10
N PRO A 9 -13.84 -20.06 0.29
CA PRO A 9 -12.58 -19.69 0.92
C PRO A 9 -11.72 -18.89 -0.07
N ARG A 10 -11.17 -17.78 0.41
CA ARG A 10 -10.18 -16.96 -0.32
C ARG A 10 -8.79 -17.24 0.23
N SER A 11 -7.80 -17.08 -0.62
CA SER A 11 -6.39 -17.21 -0.26
C SER A 11 -5.59 -16.07 -0.86
N GLY A 12 -4.46 -15.76 -0.25
CA GLY A 12 -3.67 -14.61 -0.67
C GLY A 12 -2.30 -14.58 -0.06
N VAL A 13 -1.60 -13.48 -0.33
CA VAL A 13 -0.30 -13.17 0.25
C VAL A 13 -0.24 -11.70 0.62
N TRP A 14 0.43 -11.41 1.73
CA TRP A 14 0.93 -10.09 2.05
C TRP A 14 2.44 -10.10 1.92
N ILE A 15 2.99 -9.02 1.36
CA ILE A 15 4.42 -8.83 1.18
C ILE A 15 4.74 -7.45 1.72
N PHE A 16 5.73 -7.37 2.60
CA PHE A 16 6.26 -6.13 3.14
C PHE A 16 7.72 -5.99 2.76
N SER A 17 8.11 -4.78 2.34
CA SER A 17 9.49 -4.46 1.98
C SER A 17 9.79 -3.02 2.35
N GLY A 18 10.45 -2.83 3.50
CA GLY A 18 10.67 -1.51 4.07
C GLY A 18 9.35 -0.82 4.38
N HIS A 19 9.13 0.37 3.79
CA HIS A 19 7.89 1.13 3.95
C HIS A 19 6.80 0.75 2.95
N ARG A 20 6.98 -0.29 2.11
CA ARG A 20 5.99 -0.68 1.10
C ARG A 20 5.32 -1.98 1.47
N PHE A 21 4.06 -2.12 1.09
CA PHE A 21 3.34 -3.39 1.18
C PHE A 21 2.55 -3.70 -0.09
N ALA A 22 2.38 -4.99 -0.35
CA ALA A 22 1.45 -5.49 -1.35
C ALA A 22 0.57 -6.59 -0.73
N ARG A 23 -0.72 -6.59 -1.07
CA ARG A 23 -1.69 -7.61 -0.68
C ARG A 23 -2.39 -8.12 -1.91
N ILE A 24 -2.39 -9.43 -2.12
CA ILE A 24 -3.07 -10.09 -3.23
C ILE A 24 -4.01 -11.13 -2.64
N VAL A 25 -5.29 -11.07 -2.99
CA VAL A 25 -6.32 -12.00 -2.49
C VAL A 25 -7.16 -12.50 -3.65
N GLY A 26 -7.37 -13.80 -3.73
CA GLY A 26 -8.18 -14.44 -4.74
C GLY A 26 -8.84 -15.73 -4.24
N PRO A 27 -9.41 -16.53 -5.15
CA PRO A 27 -9.85 -17.89 -4.85
C PRO A 27 -8.72 -18.77 -4.30
N ALA A 28 -9.08 -19.88 -3.65
CA ALA A 28 -8.12 -20.89 -3.22
C ALA A 28 -7.37 -21.50 -4.42
N ARG A 29 -6.11 -21.91 -4.24
CA ARG A 29 -5.36 -22.64 -5.27
C ARG A 29 -6.14 -23.89 -5.70
N GLY A 30 -6.18 -24.16 -7.00
CA GLY A 30 -6.97 -25.24 -7.59
C GLY A 30 -8.42 -24.87 -7.91
N SER A 31 -8.85 -23.63 -7.62
CA SER A 31 -10.22 -23.16 -7.91
C SER A 31 -10.24 -22.03 -8.93
N GLY A 32 -11.35 -21.89 -9.67
CA GLY A 32 -11.48 -20.89 -10.74
C GLY A 32 -10.59 -21.19 -11.95
N LEU A 33 -10.69 -20.34 -12.97
CA LEU A 33 -9.89 -20.41 -14.19
C LEU A 33 -8.42 -20.11 -13.89
N VAL A 34 -8.16 -19.06 -13.10
CA VAL A 34 -6.80 -18.53 -12.88
C VAL A 34 -6.05 -19.35 -11.85
N ALA A 35 -6.65 -19.64 -10.69
CA ALA A 35 -6.00 -20.43 -9.65
C ALA A 35 -6.10 -21.96 -9.90
N GLY A 36 -6.96 -22.41 -10.81
CA GLY A 36 -7.13 -23.82 -11.18
C GLY A 36 -6.30 -24.31 -12.38
N THR A 37 -5.76 -23.40 -13.20
CA THR A 37 -5.00 -23.77 -14.40
C THR A 37 -3.52 -23.44 -14.24
N CYS A 38 -2.65 -24.41 -14.50
CA CYS A 38 -1.21 -24.17 -14.52
C CYS A 38 -0.78 -23.71 -15.93
N CYS A 39 -0.61 -22.41 -16.11
CA CYS A 39 -0.04 -21.81 -17.33
C CYS A 39 1.22 -21.03 -16.98
N ARG A 40 2.15 -20.91 -17.94
CA ARG A 40 3.40 -20.15 -17.74
C ARG A 40 3.17 -18.65 -17.75
N SER A 41 2.09 -18.20 -18.40
CA SER A 41 1.74 -16.79 -18.52
C SER A 41 0.23 -16.59 -18.56
N LEU A 42 -0.21 -15.37 -18.23
CA LEU A 42 -1.60 -14.97 -18.37
C LEU A 42 -2.07 -15.02 -19.83
N GLY A 43 -1.21 -14.67 -20.79
CA GLY A 43 -1.55 -14.71 -22.22
C GLY A 43 -1.79 -16.12 -22.73
N GLU A 44 -1.05 -17.12 -22.23
CA GLU A 44 -1.32 -18.53 -22.50
C GLU A 44 -2.67 -18.97 -21.93
N LEU A 45 -2.96 -18.61 -20.67
CA LEU A 45 -4.24 -18.89 -20.05
C LEU A 45 -5.41 -18.29 -20.84
N GLN A 46 -5.28 -17.03 -21.28
CA GLN A 46 -6.29 -16.33 -22.08
C GLN A 46 -6.53 -17.00 -23.44
N ARG A 47 -5.49 -17.54 -24.10
CA ARG A 47 -5.66 -18.32 -25.34
C ARG A 47 -6.38 -19.65 -25.10
N LEU A 48 -6.14 -20.30 -23.96
CA LEU A 48 -6.71 -21.62 -23.63
C LEU A 48 -8.13 -21.57 -23.05
N ARG A 49 -8.50 -20.48 -22.38
CA ARG A 49 -9.76 -20.36 -21.62
C ARG A 49 -10.66 -19.22 -22.08
N GLY A 50 -10.19 -18.41 -23.01
CA GLY A 50 -10.87 -17.21 -23.47
C GLY A 50 -10.42 -15.96 -22.71
N TYR A 51 -10.27 -14.87 -23.45
CA TYR A 51 -9.80 -13.60 -22.88
C TYR A 51 -10.83 -12.98 -21.95
N ALA A 52 -12.11 -13.01 -22.33
CA ALA A 52 -13.20 -12.35 -21.62
C ALA A 52 -13.44 -12.99 -20.25
N GLU A 53 -13.43 -14.31 -20.19
CA GLU A 53 -13.68 -15.13 -19.00
C GLU A 53 -12.56 -14.94 -17.97
N VAL A 54 -11.31 -14.98 -18.42
CA VAL A 54 -10.15 -14.74 -17.56
C VAL A 54 -10.15 -13.30 -17.02
N ARG A 55 -10.47 -12.31 -17.86
CA ARG A 55 -10.56 -10.91 -17.43
C ARG A 55 -11.70 -10.68 -16.44
N TYR A 56 -12.85 -11.30 -16.67
CA TYR A 56 -13.98 -11.25 -15.77
C TYR A 56 -13.61 -11.84 -14.41
N GLU A 57 -13.01 -13.05 -14.37
CA GLU A 57 -12.60 -13.67 -13.11
C GLU A 57 -11.57 -12.81 -12.35
N LEU A 58 -10.55 -12.29 -13.04
CA LEU A 58 -9.56 -11.40 -12.44
C LEU A 58 -10.16 -10.12 -11.87
N ARG A 59 -11.24 -9.60 -12.46
CA ARG A 59 -11.92 -8.39 -12.00
C ARG A 59 -12.81 -8.66 -10.79
N GLU A 60 -13.57 -9.73 -10.84
CA GLU A 60 -14.62 -9.98 -9.84
C GLU A 60 -14.11 -10.75 -8.61
N ARG A 61 -13.05 -11.56 -8.75
CA ARG A 61 -12.63 -12.50 -7.70
C ARG A 61 -11.26 -12.21 -7.11
N TYR A 62 -10.46 -11.39 -7.77
CA TYR A 62 -9.13 -11.02 -7.32
C TYR A 62 -9.08 -9.55 -6.88
N GLU A 63 -8.40 -9.32 -5.77
CA GLU A 63 -8.10 -8.00 -5.24
C GLU A 63 -6.58 -7.89 -5.08
N VAL A 64 -6.00 -6.82 -5.63
CA VAL A 64 -4.59 -6.48 -5.48
C VAL A 64 -4.49 -5.07 -4.94
N ILE A 65 -3.76 -4.91 -3.85
CA ILE A 65 -3.50 -3.63 -3.20
C ILE A 65 -1.99 -3.46 -3.13
N LEU A 66 -1.52 -2.28 -3.54
CA LEU A 66 -0.16 -1.80 -3.33
C LEU A 66 -0.25 -0.54 -2.48
N GLY A 67 0.57 -0.44 -1.46
CA GLY A 67 0.53 0.69 -0.55
C GLY A 67 1.81 0.90 0.21
N ASP A 68 1.75 1.85 1.14
CA ASP A 68 2.85 2.22 2.01
C ASP A 68 2.47 2.01 3.48
N VAL A 69 3.45 1.59 4.28
CA VAL A 69 3.44 1.64 5.74
C VAL A 69 3.95 3.03 6.10
N GLU A 70 3.04 3.97 6.34
CA GLU A 70 3.40 5.35 6.68
C GLU A 70 4.10 5.41 8.04
N GLU A 71 3.56 4.66 8.98
CA GLU A 71 4.16 4.33 10.27
C GLU A 71 3.65 2.96 10.73
N ARG A 72 4.25 2.40 11.77
CA ARG A 72 3.78 1.12 12.32
C ARG A 72 2.35 1.28 12.83
N GLY A 73 1.46 0.43 12.34
CA GLY A 73 0.03 0.51 12.59
C GLY A 73 -0.73 1.46 11.67
N LEU A 74 -0.12 2.04 10.64
CA LEU A 74 -0.79 2.89 9.66
C LEU A 74 -0.37 2.55 8.23
N LEU A 75 -1.30 1.92 7.51
CA LEU A 75 -1.10 1.47 6.12
C LEU A 75 -2.02 2.26 5.19
N ARG A 76 -1.45 2.86 4.15
CA ARG A 76 -2.18 3.62 3.12
C ARG A 76 -2.12 2.94 1.77
N ILE A 77 -3.25 2.87 1.08
CA ILE A 77 -3.35 2.35 -0.28
C ILE A 77 -2.75 3.38 -1.23
N LYS A 78 -1.83 2.96 -2.09
CA LYS A 78 -1.39 3.75 -3.26
C LYS A 78 -2.13 3.37 -4.52
N ARG A 79 -2.38 2.07 -4.70
CA ARG A 79 -3.12 1.53 -5.83
C ARG A 79 -3.94 0.34 -5.38
N ALA A 80 -5.18 0.27 -5.86
CA ALA A 80 -6.02 -0.91 -5.75
C ALA A 80 -6.44 -1.34 -7.15
N SER A 81 -6.43 -2.64 -7.41
CA SER A 81 -6.95 -3.20 -8.66
C SER A 81 -8.44 -2.94 -8.76
N TRP A 82 -8.90 -2.55 -9.95
CA TRP A 82 -10.32 -2.39 -10.31
C TRP A 82 -11.11 -1.35 -9.51
N HIS A 83 -10.53 -0.81 -8.45
CA HIS A 83 -11.09 0.16 -7.52
C HIS A 83 -10.17 1.39 -7.38
N PRO A 84 -9.94 2.16 -8.46
CA PRO A 84 -9.07 3.33 -8.41
C PRO A 84 -9.53 4.37 -7.37
N GLU A 85 -10.81 4.39 -7.03
CA GLU A 85 -11.40 5.24 -5.98
C GLU A 85 -10.84 4.96 -4.57
N ARG A 86 -10.23 3.79 -4.35
CA ARG A 86 -9.58 3.45 -3.07
C ARG A 86 -8.14 3.95 -2.99
N ALA A 87 -7.59 4.53 -4.05
CA ALA A 87 -6.24 5.11 -3.99
C ALA A 87 -6.17 6.23 -2.94
N GLU A 88 -5.04 6.31 -2.24
CA GLU A 88 -4.74 7.23 -1.14
C GLU A 88 -5.66 7.12 0.09
N THR A 89 -6.52 6.10 0.15
CA THR A 89 -7.32 5.78 1.35
C THR A 89 -6.55 4.93 2.34
N LEU A 90 -6.94 4.97 3.62
CA LEU A 90 -6.35 4.10 4.63
C LEU A 90 -6.78 2.65 4.38
N PHE A 91 -5.79 1.76 4.32
CA PHE A 91 -6.04 0.32 4.34
C PHE A 91 -6.28 -0.15 5.78
N TYR A 92 -5.42 0.29 6.70
CA TYR A 92 -5.46 -0.08 8.11
C TYR A 92 -4.89 1.04 8.97
N SER A 93 -5.51 1.27 10.12
CA SER A 93 -5.02 2.15 11.18
C SER A 93 -5.35 1.53 12.53
N ALA A 94 -4.32 1.27 13.34
CA ALA A 94 -4.48 0.71 14.69
C ALA A 94 -5.24 1.65 15.64
N GLY A 95 -5.31 2.94 15.32
CA GLY A 95 -6.08 3.95 16.07
C GLY A 95 -7.49 4.20 15.52
N ASP A 96 -7.89 3.54 14.43
CA ASP A 96 -9.18 3.74 13.78
C ASP A 96 -9.92 2.40 13.60
N GLU A 97 -10.90 2.18 14.48
CA GLU A 97 -11.75 0.99 14.50
C GLU A 97 -12.51 0.78 13.17
N SER A 98 -12.72 1.84 12.38
CA SER A 98 -13.39 1.75 11.08
C SER A 98 -12.57 0.97 10.03
N THR A 99 -11.28 0.74 10.28
CA THR A 99 -10.40 -0.10 9.45
C THR A 99 -10.28 -1.54 9.94
N GLY A 100 -10.90 -1.84 11.09
CA GLY A 100 -10.84 -3.13 11.75
C GLY A 100 -9.67 -3.26 12.72
N GLU A 101 -9.50 -4.46 13.24
CA GLU A 101 -8.48 -4.80 14.24
C GLU A 101 -7.52 -5.84 13.67
N ILE A 102 -6.22 -5.67 13.94
CA ILE A 102 -5.21 -6.68 13.62
C ILE A 102 -4.63 -7.23 14.91
N VAL A 103 -4.77 -8.55 15.07
CA VAL A 103 -4.18 -9.30 16.18
C VAL A 103 -2.99 -10.08 15.65
N VAL A 104 -1.79 -9.72 16.12
CA VAL A 104 -0.54 -10.39 15.75
C VAL A 104 -0.29 -11.53 16.74
N GLY A 105 -0.33 -12.77 16.24
CA GLY A 105 0.06 -13.97 16.98
C GLY A 105 1.52 -14.36 16.71
N GLN A 106 1.93 -15.54 17.21
CA GLN A 106 3.31 -16.02 17.08
C GLN A 106 3.67 -16.43 15.63
N ASP A 107 2.75 -17.09 14.93
CA ASP A 107 2.93 -17.63 13.58
C ASP A 107 1.81 -17.23 12.62
N CYS A 108 0.86 -16.41 13.08
CA CYS A 108 -0.25 -15.94 12.27
C CYS A 108 -0.69 -14.52 12.66
N ILE A 109 -1.40 -13.87 11.74
CA ILE A 109 -2.05 -12.58 11.93
C ILE A 109 -3.53 -12.77 11.67
N VAL A 110 -4.39 -12.19 12.51
CA VAL A 110 -5.83 -12.18 12.31
C VAL A 110 -6.28 -10.74 12.06
N HIS A 111 -6.80 -10.46 10.87
CA HIS A 111 -7.46 -9.19 10.54
C HIS A 111 -8.97 -9.35 10.72
N ILE A 112 -9.50 -8.67 11.72
CA ILE A 112 -10.92 -8.60 12.02
C ILE A 112 -11.46 -7.36 11.32
N LEU A 113 -12.16 -7.56 10.20
CA LEU A 113 -12.68 -6.48 9.37
C LEU A 113 -13.85 -5.74 10.07
N PRO A 114 -14.13 -4.49 9.66
CA PRO A 114 -15.35 -3.78 10.03
C PRO A 114 -16.57 -4.62 9.62
N GLY A 115 -17.33 -5.11 10.61
CA GLY A 115 -18.40 -6.10 10.40
C GLY A 115 -18.10 -7.51 10.94
N GLY A 116 -16.95 -7.73 11.59
CA GLY A 116 -16.64 -8.92 12.38
C GLY A 116 -16.15 -10.13 11.59
N ARG A 117 -16.06 -10.03 10.26
CA ARG A 117 -15.43 -11.06 9.42
C ARG A 117 -13.94 -11.14 9.73
N ARG A 118 -13.42 -12.36 9.82
CA ARG A 118 -12.01 -12.62 10.15
C ARG A 118 -11.24 -13.13 8.93
N GLU A 119 -10.05 -12.60 8.75
CA GLU A 119 -9.06 -13.10 7.79
C GLU A 119 -7.82 -13.55 8.57
N THR A 120 -7.44 -14.82 8.42
CA THR A 120 -6.26 -15.38 9.09
C THR A 120 -5.12 -15.56 8.09
N TRP A 121 -3.96 -15.02 8.42
CA TRP A 121 -2.77 -14.98 7.58
C TRP A 121 -1.63 -15.69 8.28
N ARG A 122 -1.06 -16.72 7.64
CA ARG A 122 0.15 -17.37 8.17
C ARG A 122 1.37 -16.48 7.93
N ILE A 123 2.18 -16.32 8.96
CA ILE A 123 3.47 -15.64 8.88
C ILE A 123 4.48 -16.64 8.29
N VAL A 124 5.05 -16.30 7.12
CA VAL A 124 6.10 -17.11 6.48
C VAL A 124 7.48 -16.61 6.87
N GLU A 125 7.66 -15.30 6.93
CA GLU A 125 8.87 -14.61 7.35
C GLU A 125 8.47 -13.35 8.13
N TRP A 126 9.17 -13.05 9.22
CA TRP A 126 8.85 -11.92 10.10
C TRP A 126 10.09 -11.20 10.60
N THR A 127 10.51 -10.18 9.86
CA THR A 127 11.67 -9.35 10.20
C THR A 127 11.30 -7.99 10.76
N PHE A 128 10.05 -7.57 10.58
CA PHE A 128 9.50 -6.28 10.98
C PHE A 128 8.00 -6.39 11.23
N ASP A 129 7.50 -5.68 12.24
CA ASP A 129 6.07 -5.60 12.54
C ASP A 129 5.47 -4.26 12.06
N PRO A 130 4.71 -4.27 10.95
CA PRO A 130 4.07 -3.10 10.37
C PRO A 130 2.76 -2.72 11.04
N PHE A 131 2.24 -3.53 11.98
CA PHE A 131 0.87 -3.38 12.49
C PHE A 131 0.80 -2.80 13.89
N THR A 132 1.76 -3.09 14.76
CA THR A 132 1.72 -2.60 16.15
C THR A 132 2.39 -1.23 16.24
N PRO A 133 1.66 -0.16 16.63
CA PRO A 133 2.27 1.15 16.88
C PRO A 133 3.35 1.06 17.97
N PRO A 134 4.39 1.93 17.93
CA PRO A 134 5.30 2.04 19.05
C PRO A 134 4.51 2.48 20.30
N GLN A 135 4.76 1.82 21.43
CA GLN A 135 4.19 2.27 22.70
C GLN A 135 4.73 3.67 22.98
N LYS A 136 3.84 4.67 23.06
CA LYS A 136 4.23 5.99 23.57
C LYS A 136 4.62 5.78 25.04
N GLU A 137 5.90 5.85 25.33
CA GLU A 137 6.39 5.96 26.70
C GLU A 137 5.68 7.16 27.33
N GLN A 138 4.76 6.90 28.26
CA GLN A 138 4.14 7.97 29.03
C GLN A 138 5.27 8.71 29.76
N PRO A 139 5.33 10.05 29.68
CA PRO A 139 6.24 10.81 30.51
C PRO A 139 5.94 10.43 31.96
N VAL A 140 6.92 9.83 32.62
CA VAL A 140 6.86 9.58 34.06
C VAL A 140 6.67 10.96 34.69
N GLU A 141 5.47 11.24 35.19
CA GLU A 141 5.24 12.43 36.01
C GLU A 141 6.25 12.36 37.15
N ALA A 142 7.27 13.21 37.09
CA ALA A 142 8.22 13.37 38.17
C ALA A 142 7.42 13.83 39.39
N ALA A 143 7.14 12.89 40.29
CA ALA A 143 6.55 13.14 41.58
C ALA A 143 7.30 14.30 42.23
N GLY A 144 6.59 15.42 42.39
CA GLY A 144 7.17 16.68 42.82
C GLY A 144 7.87 16.58 44.17
N THR A 145 9.09 17.09 44.24
CA THR A 145 9.62 17.61 45.49
C THR A 145 9.40 19.13 45.48
N PRO A 146 8.60 19.70 46.39
CA PRO A 146 8.44 21.15 46.47
C PRO A 146 9.70 21.76 47.09
N SER A 147 10.65 22.16 46.25
CA SER A 147 11.79 22.99 46.69
C SER A 147 11.37 24.45 46.70
N THR A 148 10.92 24.91 47.86
CA THR A 148 10.77 26.33 48.16
C THR A 148 12.14 26.97 48.29
N SER A 149 12.51 27.86 47.37
CA SER A 149 13.50 28.91 47.63
C SER A 149 13.23 30.13 46.76
N ARG A 150 12.69 31.16 47.41
CA ARG A 150 12.64 32.55 46.93
C ARG A 150 14.05 33.11 46.89
N THR A 151 14.36 33.95 45.88
CA THR A 151 14.74 35.38 46.01
C THR A 151 15.46 35.89 44.75
N ARG A 152 14.96 37.04 44.21
CA ARG A 152 15.59 38.13 43.39
C ARG A 152 16.77 37.78 42.45
N ALA A 153 16.88 38.31 41.23
CA ALA A 153 16.93 39.73 40.92
C ALA A 153 16.96 39.99 39.40
N ARG A 154 16.43 41.15 39.04
CA ARG A 154 16.51 41.92 37.78
C ARG A 154 17.95 42.17 37.34
N SER A 155 18.23 42.13 36.03
CA SER A 155 19.11 43.09 35.32
C SER A 155 19.04 42.93 33.81
N GLN A 156 18.78 44.06 33.14
CA GLN A 156 18.95 44.30 31.71
C GLN A 156 20.44 44.55 31.42
N SER A 157 20.92 44.17 30.23
CA SER A 157 21.85 45.02 29.48
C SER A 157 21.99 44.59 28.03
N SER A 158 21.76 45.59 27.19
CA SER A 158 22.08 45.78 25.80
C SER A 158 23.51 45.39 25.42
N GLY A 159 23.69 44.86 24.21
CA GLY A 159 24.99 44.72 23.56
C GLY A 159 24.79 44.64 22.05
N ALA A 160 24.97 45.77 21.38
CA ALA A 160 24.85 45.95 19.95
C ALA A 160 26.19 45.69 19.22
N SER A 161 26.06 45.38 17.92
CA SER A 161 27.07 45.51 16.85
C SER A 161 28.17 44.41 16.86
N THR A 162 28.64 43.86 15.74
CA THR A 162 29.01 44.51 14.47
C THR A 162 29.11 43.47 13.35
N ASP A 163 28.89 43.99 12.14
CA ASP A 163 29.04 43.43 10.79
C ASP A 163 30.22 42.49 10.52
N GLN A 164 29.99 41.52 9.62
CA GLN A 164 30.93 41.32 8.51
C GLN A 164 30.26 40.67 7.29
N ALA A 165 30.33 41.41 6.19
CA ALA A 165 30.01 41.01 4.84
C ALA A 165 31.05 40.02 4.30
N GLY A 166 30.59 39.08 3.47
CA GLY A 166 31.41 38.20 2.63
C GLY A 166 30.60 37.81 1.41
N GLU A 167 30.85 38.52 0.30
CA GLU A 167 30.37 38.24 -1.05
C GLU A 167 31.05 37.01 -1.67
N ALA A 168 30.36 36.44 -2.66
CA ALA A 168 30.80 35.47 -3.68
C ALA A 168 31.12 34.04 -3.16
N ASP A 169 30.80 32.95 -3.84
CA ASP A 169 30.74 32.73 -5.28
C ASP A 169 30.03 31.39 -5.58
N GLU A 170 29.44 31.34 -6.76
CA GLU A 170 29.17 30.16 -7.61
C GLU A 170 28.18 29.02 -7.21
N PRO A 171 27.09 28.82 -8.00
CA PRO A 171 26.28 27.59 -7.98
C PRO A 171 26.80 26.55 -8.99
N PRO A 172 26.95 25.26 -8.62
CA PRO A 172 27.27 24.21 -9.58
C PRO A 172 26.04 23.79 -10.43
N PRO A 173 26.29 23.16 -11.59
CA PRO A 173 25.47 23.33 -12.79
C PRO A 173 24.31 22.33 -12.93
N CYS A 174 23.29 22.79 -13.64
CA CYS A 174 22.19 22.03 -14.19
C CYS A 174 22.69 20.90 -15.09
N LEU A 175 22.45 19.64 -14.71
CA LEU A 175 22.52 18.51 -15.62
C LEU A 175 21.11 18.20 -16.14
N ALA A 176 20.81 18.82 -17.28
CA ALA A 176 19.80 18.33 -18.20
C ALA A 176 20.21 16.93 -18.67
N SER A 177 19.27 16.00 -18.72
CA SER A 177 19.41 14.78 -19.51
C SER A 177 18.17 14.59 -20.38
N PRO A 178 18.36 14.21 -21.65
CA PRO A 178 17.37 14.34 -22.72
C PRO A 178 16.31 13.23 -22.70
N SER A 179 15.09 13.63 -23.05
CA SER A 179 14.02 12.74 -23.50
C SER A 179 14.42 12.03 -24.80
N PRO A 180 14.26 10.70 -24.91
CA PRO A 180 14.16 10.05 -26.20
C PRO A 180 12.70 10.06 -26.66
N SER A 181 12.40 10.99 -27.57
CA SER A 181 11.28 10.92 -28.50
C SER A 181 11.46 9.69 -29.39
N VAL A 182 10.54 8.74 -29.33
CA VAL A 182 10.40 7.72 -30.37
C VAL A 182 9.07 7.98 -31.07
N GLU A 183 9.15 8.76 -32.13
CA GLU A 183 8.18 8.71 -33.20
C GLU A 183 8.36 7.36 -33.93
N ARG A 184 7.29 6.55 -33.97
CA ARG A 184 7.16 5.51 -34.98
C ARG A 184 5.89 5.77 -35.78
N ARG A 185 6.08 6.53 -36.85
CA ARG A 185 5.27 6.54 -38.06
C ARG A 185 5.36 5.16 -38.71
N GLY A 186 4.26 4.66 -39.24
CA GLY A 186 4.19 3.39 -39.95
C GLY A 186 2.75 3.06 -40.33
N ASP A 187 2.21 3.88 -41.23
CA ASP A 187 1.02 3.58 -42.02
C ASP A 187 1.21 2.27 -42.81
N ALA A 188 0.19 1.42 -42.83
CA ALA A 188 -0.04 0.44 -43.88
C ALA A 188 -1.53 0.08 -43.92
N GLU A 189 -2.22 0.87 -44.73
CA GLU A 189 -3.47 0.62 -45.43
C GLU A 189 -3.46 -0.76 -46.12
N ALA A 190 -4.55 -1.51 -46.00
CA ALA A 190 -4.93 -2.52 -46.98
C ALA A 190 -6.44 -2.76 -46.88
N ASP A 191 -7.15 -2.10 -47.80
CA ASP A 191 -8.49 -2.43 -48.25
C ASP A 191 -8.67 -3.92 -48.52
N GLY A 192 -9.87 -4.41 -48.18
CA GLY A 192 -10.31 -5.78 -48.41
C GLY A 192 -11.82 -5.80 -48.63
N GLU A 193 -12.25 -5.11 -49.67
CA GLU A 193 -13.54 -5.24 -50.33
C GLU A 193 -13.79 -6.69 -50.75
N ALA A 194 -14.90 -7.29 -50.33
CA ALA A 194 -15.51 -8.42 -51.03
C ALA A 194 -17.01 -8.49 -50.74
N ALA A 195 -17.76 -8.18 -51.80
CA ALA A 195 -19.20 -8.35 -51.93
C ALA A 195 -19.65 -9.81 -51.76
N GLY A 196 -20.90 -9.98 -51.34
CA GLY A 196 -21.59 -11.28 -51.32
C GLY A 196 -23.10 -11.11 -51.20
N VAL A 197 -23.73 -10.77 -52.33
CA VAL A 197 -25.19 -10.84 -52.56
C VAL A 197 -25.56 -12.26 -53.00
N ALA A 198 -26.82 -12.63 -52.75
CA ALA A 198 -27.59 -13.82 -53.17
C ALA A 198 -27.67 -14.92 -52.09
N SER A 199 -28.85 -15.45 -51.73
CA SER A 199 -30.18 -15.47 -52.36
C SER A 199 -31.30 -15.31 -51.33
#